data_AF-A0A7V6JY65-F1
#
_entry.id   AF-A0A7V6JY65-F1
#
_cell.length_a   1.000
_cell.length_b   1.000
_cell.length_c   1.000
_cell.angle_alpha   90.00
_cell.angle_beta   90.00
_cell.angle_gamma   90.00
#
_symmetry.space_group_name_H-M   'P 1'
#
loop_
_entity.id
_entity.type
_entity.pdbx_description
1 polymer ?
#
loop_
_entity_poly.entity_id
_entity_poly.type
_entity_poly.pdbx_seq_one_letter_code
_entity_poly.pdbx_strand_id
1 'polypeptide(L)'
;YKSVREDLMFGYITRPLADGRTLLFASPEKAIIDLLYLYPFYNTAREMEELRFDDYFLHEELNVDLLYEYSAKTRSKALDRRVRLFLSSYEL
;
A
#
# COMPACT_ATOMS: atom_id res chain seq x y z
N TYR A 1 -4.74 19.54 -6.97
CA TYR A 1 -4.92 18.26 -7.68
C TYR A 1 -3.64 17.45 -7.46
N LYS A 2 -3.71 16.24 -6.86
CA LYS A 2 -2.53 15.38 -6.68
C LYS A 2 -2.43 14.47 -7.91
N SER A 3 -1.55 14.78 -8.85
CA SER A 3 -1.29 13.89 -9.99
C SER A 3 -0.45 12.70 -9.52
N VAL A 4 -0.97 11.49 -9.72
CA VAL A 4 -0.23 10.25 -9.45
C VAL A 4 0.71 9.98 -10.63
N ARG A 5 1.96 9.66 -10.35
CA ARG A 5 2.97 9.34 -11.39
C ARG A 5 2.55 8.05 -12.09
N GLU A 6 2.70 7.99 -13.41
CA GLU A 6 2.38 6.77 -14.19
C GLU A 6 3.19 5.54 -13.74
N ASP A 7 4.40 5.78 -13.25
CA ASP A 7 5.30 4.77 -12.65
C ASP A 7 4.70 4.09 -11.39
N LEU A 8 3.62 4.66 -10.82
CA LEU A 8 2.87 4.07 -9.71
C LEU A 8 1.70 3.19 -10.18
N MET A 9 1.46 3.04 -11.49
CA MET A 9 0.36 2.22 -12.00
C MET A 9 0.78 0.75 -12.17
N PHE A 10 0.97 0.05 -11.06
CA PHE A 10 1.33 -1.38 -11.01
C PHE A 10 0.57 -2.13 -9.91
N GLY A 11 0.75 -3.45 -9.79
CA GLY A 11 0.17 -4.22 -8.68
C GLY A 11 -1.36 -4.34 -8.74
N TYR A 12 -1.92 -4.29 -9.96
CA TYR A 12 -3.35 -4.49 -10.17
C TYR A 12 -3.66 -5.96 -10.49
N ILE A 13 -4.72 -6.46 -9.88
CA ILE A 13 -5.31 -7.76 -10.11
C ILE A 13 -6.50 -7.57 -11.07
N THR A 14 -6.52 -8.32 -12.15
CA THR A 14 -7.63 -8.33 -13.10
C THR A 14 -8.72 -9.26 -12.61
N ARG A 15 -9.95 -8.75 -12.53
CA ARG A 15 -11.15 -9.56 -12.25
C ARG A 15 -12.13 -9.45 -13.42
N PRO A 16 -12.53 -10.56 -14.04
CA PRO A 16 -13.54 -10.55 -15.08
C PRO A 16 -14.90 -10.24 -14.47
N LEU A 17 -15.66 -9.36 -15.10
CA LEU A 17 -17.05 -9.08 -14.80
C LEU A 17 -17.95 -9.88 -15.74
N ALA A 18 -19.16 -10.22 -15.29
CA ALA A 18 -20.12 -11.05 -16.03
C ALA A 18 -20.48 -10.52 -17.45
N ASP A 19 -20.17 -9.26 -17.73
CA ASP A 19 -20.48 -8.54 -18.97
C ASP A 19 -19.27 -8.44 -19.93
N GLY A 20 -18.22 -9.25 -19.74
CA GLY A 20 -17.01 -9.24 -20.58
C GLY A 20 -16.04 -8.08 -20.31
N ARG A 21 -16.35 -7.21 -19.35
CA ARG A 21 -15.46 -6.14 -18.87
C ARG A 21 -14.46 -6.70 -17.86
N THR A 22 -13.24 -6.16 -17.84
CA THR A 22 -12.23 -6.49 -16.82
C THR A 22 -12.03 -5.30 -15.90
N LEU A 23 -12.12 -5.54 -14.59
CA LEU A 23 -11.81 -4.53 -13.58
C LEU A 23 -10.37 -4.73 -13.08
N LEU A 24 -9.67 -3.62 -12.88
CA LEU A 24 -8.35 -3.58 -12.26
C LEU A 24 -8.52 -3.20 -10.79
N PHE A 25 -8.28 -4.16 -9.91
CA PHE A 25 -8.26 -3.94 -8.47
C PHE A 25 -6.82 -3.81 -8.00
N ALA A 26 -6.50 -2.77 -7.22
CA ALA A 26 -5.20 -2.72 -6.56
C ALA A 26 -5.08 -3.91 -5.60
N SER A 27 -3.93 -4.57 -5.58
CA SER A 27 -3.62 -5.52 -4.52
C SER A 27 -3.62 -4.80 -3.16
N PRO A 28 -3.80 -5.52 -2.05
CA PRO A 28 -3.75 -4.92 -0.71
C PRO A 28 -2.45 -4.15 -0.47
N GLU A 29 -1.31 -4.71 -0.87
CA GLU A 29 0.00 -4.08 -0.76
C GLU A 29 0.05 -2.78 -1.57
N LYS A 30 -0.47 -2.83 -2.80
CA LYS A 30 -0.53 -1.65 -3.66
C LYS A 30 -1.39 -0.55 -3.05
N ALA A 31 -2.54 -0.91 -2.48
CA ALA A 31 -3.45 0.04 -1.84
C ALA A 31 -2.77 0.73 -0.63
N ILE A 32 -2.03 -0.01 0.20
CA ILE A 32 -1.27 0.55 1.32
C ILE A 32 -0.19 1.51 0.81
N ILE A 33 0.59 1.10 -0.20
CA ILE A 33 1.63 1.95 -0.81
C ILE A 33 1.05 3.24 -1.37
N ASP A 34 -0.09 3.17 -2.07
CA ASP A 34 -0.78 4.36 -2.59
C ASP A 34 -1.28 5.27 -1.49
N LEU A 35 -1.89 4.71 -0.44
CA LEU A 35 -2.36 5.47 0.71
C LEU A 35 -1.20 6.24 1.34
N LEU A 36 -0.11 5.52 1.68
CA LEU A 36 1.06 6.12 2.31
C LEU A 36 1.71 7.14 1.39
N TYR A 37 1.77 6.91 0.07
CA TYR A 37 2.33 7.87 -0.88
C TYR A 37 1.50 9.15 -0.99
N LEU A 38 0.18 9.02 -1.12
CA LEU A 38 -0.75 10.13 -1.26
C LEU A 38 -0.84 10.98 0.01
N TYR A 39 -0.66 10.37 1.18
CA TYR A 39 -0.84 11.01 2.48
C TYR A 39 0.48 11.04 3.26
N PRO A 40 1.39 11.98 2.94
CA PRO A 40 2.67 12.12 3.64
C PRO A 40 2.58 12.57 5.10
N PHE A 41 1.38 12.87 5.59
CA PHE A 41 1.19 13.23 6.98
C PHE A 41 1.31 12.03 7.93
N TYR A 42 1.03 10.80 7.48
CA TYR A 42 1.26 9.59 8.27
C TYR A 42 2.76 9.39 8.49
N ASN A 43 3.31 10.00 9.52
CA ASN A 43 4.75 10.07 9.77
C ASN A 43 5.13 9.74 11.21
N THR A 44 4.14 9.43 12.06
CA THR A 44 4.29 8.90 13.42
C THR A 44 3.61 7.55 13.58
N ALA A 45 4.09 6.74 14.55
CA ALA A 45 3.54 5.42 14.83
C ALA A 45 2.05 5.48 15.23
N ARG A 46 1.69 6.48 16.05
CA ARG A 46 0.31 6.72 16.47
C ARG A 46 -0.63 6.97 15.30
N GLU A 47 -0.20 7.74 14.29
CA GLU A 47 -1.03 7.96 13.10
C GLU A 47 -1.20 6.70 12.26
N MET A 48 -0.20 5.80 12.26
CA MET A 48 -0.32 4.50 11.59
C MET A 48 -1.31 3.60 12.33
N GLU A 49 -1.27 3.54 13.65
CA GLU A 49 -2.21 2.76 14.49
C GLU A 49 -3.66 3.26 14.33
N GLU A 50 -3.85 4.58 14.19
CA GLU A 50 -5.18 5.18 13.98
C GLU A 50 -5.80 4.85 12.62
N LEU A 51 -5.05 4.25 11.68
CA LEU A 51 -5.61 3.68 10.46
C LEU A 51 -6.54 2.49 10.75
N ARG A 52 -6.35 1.83 11.90
CA ARG A 52 -7.16 0.70 12.37
C ARG A 52 -7.32 -0.37 11.30
N PHE A 53 -6.21 -0.72 10.66
CA PHE A 53 -6.20 -1.88 9.78
C PHE A 53 -6.54 -3.14 10.56
N ASP A 54 -7.13 -4.10 9.86
CA ASP A 54 -7.49 -5.38 10.44
C ASP A 54 -6.21 -6.17 10.75
N ASP A 55 -5.97 -6.41 12.03
CA ASP A 55 -4.76 -7.07 12.54
C ASP A 55 -4.60 -8.48 11.96
N TYR A 56 -5.70 -9.25 11.92
CA TYR A 56 -5.70 -10.58 11.34
C TYR A 56 -5.30 -10.56 9.87
N PHE A 57 -5.87 -9.65 9.08
CA PHE A 57 -5.49 -9.47 7.68
C PHE A 57 -4.00 -9.11 7.53
N LEU A 58 -3.50 -8.21 8.36
CA LEU A 58 -2.11 -7.76 8.31
C LEU A 58 -1.11 -8.88 8.62
N HIS A 59 -1.43 -9.78 9.54
CA HIS A 59 -0.54 -10.88 9.90
C HIS A 59 -0.69 -12.10 8.97
N GLU A 60 -1.89 -12.40 8.51
CA GLU A 60 -2.17 -13.66 7.79
C GLU A 60 -2.19 -13.51 6.27
N GLU A 61 -2.65 -12.38 5.75
CA GLU A 61 -2.86 -12.19 4.30
C GLU A 61 -1.89 -11.20 3.65
N LEU A 62 -1.42 -10.18 4.39
CA LEU A 62 -0.53 -9.18 3.84
C LEU A 62 0.84 -9.78 3.49
N ASN A 63 1.27 -9.59 2.24
CA ASN A 63 2.60 -10.00 1.83
C ASN A 63 3.63 -8.87 2.07
N VAL A 64 4.37 -8.95 3.17
CA VAL A 64 5.37 -7.94 3.58
C VAL A 64 6.52 -7.82 2.56
N ASP A 65 7.01 -8.93 2.01
CA ASP A 65 8.05 -8.91 0.97
C ASP A 65 7.57 -8.15 -0.28
N LEU A 66 6.35 -8.41 -0.72
CA LEU A 66 5.75 -7.73 -1.87
C LEU A 66 5.50 -6.24 -1.59
N LEU A 67 5.11 -5.89 -0.37
CA LEU A 67 4.98 -4.49 0.07
C LEU A 67 6.33 -3.75 -0.04
N TYR A 68 7.42 -4.39 0.41
CA TYR A 68 8.78 -3.85 0.27
C TYR A 68 9.19 -3.69 -1.20
N GLU A 69 8.92 -4.69 -2.05
CA GLU A 69 9.18 -4.57 -3.49
C GLU A 69 8.46 -3.38 -4.11
N TYR A 70 7.20 -3.16 -3.73
CA TYR A 70 6.36 -2.08 -4.24
C TYR A 70 6.84 -0.72 -3.76
N SER A 71 7.27 -0.61 -2.49
CA SER A 71 7.94 0.58 -1.97
C SER A 71 9.21 0.90 -2.77
N ALA A 72 10.06 -0.11 -3.00
CA ALA A 72 11.31 0.06 -3.75
C ALA A 72 11.08 0.49 -5.21
N LYS A 73 10.05 -0.07 -5.88
CA LYS A 73 9.64 0.34 -7.23
C LYS A 73 9.24 1.81 -7.31
N THR A 74 8.65 2.35 -6.25
CA THR A 74 8.24 3.76 -6.18
C THR A 74 9.44 4.73 -6.10
N ARG A 75 10.64 4.22 -5.77
CA ARG A 75 11.92 4.97 -5.70
C ARG A 75 11.83 6.23 -4.83
N SER A 76 11.06 6.19 -3.75
CA SER A 76 10.82 7.33 -2.86
C SER A 76 11.30 7.02 -1.45
N LYS A 77 12.46 7.55 -1.06
CA LYS A 77 13.03 7.37 0.29
C LYS A 77 12.08 7.79 1.41
N ALA A 78 11.26 8.82 1.16
CA ALA A 78 10.26 9.26 2.12
C ALA A 78 9.13 8.23 2.29
N LEU A 79 8.75 7.53 1.21
CA LEU A 79 7.78 6.45 1.27
C LEU A 79 8.37 5.23 1.99
N ASP A 80 9.59 4.82 1.64
CA ASP A 80 10.28 3.71 2.33
C ASP A 80 10.33 3.91 3.84
N ARG A 81 10.61 5.15 4.29
CA ARG A 81 10.60 5.46 5.72
C ARG A 81 9.21 5.26 6.35
N ARG A 82 8.14 5.63 5.65
CA ARG A 82 6.75 5.47 6.11
C ARG A 82 6.33 4.00 6.10
N VAL A 83 6.73 3.23 5.10
CA VAL A 83 6.47 1.79 5.04
C VAL A 83 7.16 1.07 6.20
N ARG A 84 8.41 1.42 6.52
CA ARG A 84 9.09 0.87 7.70
C ARG A 84 8.39 1.23 9.00
N LEU A 85 7.95 2.50 9.12
CA LEU A 85 7.19 2.94 10.29
C LEU A 85 5.87 2.19 10.42
N PHE A 86 5.16 1.99 9.32
CA PHE A 86 3.93 1.20 9.26
C PHE A 86 4.18 -0.22 9.77
N LEU A 87 5.17 -0.94 9.24
CA LEU A 87 5.48 -2.30 9.67
C LEU A 87 5.85 -2.37 11.15
N SER A 88 6.67 -1.43 11.64
CA SER A 88 7.02 -1.36 13.07
C SER A 88 5.82 -1.05 13.98
N SER A 89 4.82 -0.29 13.50
CA SER A 89 3.61 0.03 14.27
C SER A 89 2.65 -1.14 14.42
N TYR A 90 2.66 -2.07 13.47
CA TYR A 90 1.82 -3.26 13.48
C TYR A 90 2.60 -4.54 13.84
N GLU A 91 3.84 -4.39 14.33
CA GLU A 91 4.69 -5.51 14.76
C GLU A 91 4.92 -6.59 13.67
N LEU A 92 5.02 -6.16 12.40
CA LEU A 92 5.25 -6.99 11.20
C LEU A 92 6.73 -7.06 10.77
#